data_AF-A0A7C5K3P8-F1
#
_entry.id   AF-A0A7C5K3P8-F1
#
_cell.length_a   1.000
_cell.length_b   1.000
_cell.length_c   1.000
_cell.angle_alpha   90.00
_cell.angle_beta   90.00
_cell.angle_gamma   90.00
#
_symmetry.space_group_name_H-M   'P 1'
#
loop_
_entity.id
_entity.type
_entity.pdbx_description
1 polymer ?
#
loop_
_entity_poly.entity_id
_entity_poly.type
_entity_poly.pdbx_seq_one_letter_code
_entity_poly.pdbx_strand_id
1 'polypeptide(L)'
;MIRNLTVPVFLALATAAAAADVIVAKHGTFTGEVVRVEKTGVILRLPIGEMQIQKADIVRVTVEKPASVAEGQAALSAGKYAEAVAALKPVVDRYAGLPVPWVRDAMLALGNAYTKLQDTDRAQAVLEKVAELYPDAVTGGATEIKLARVAVNQGKHAEALATARKFIEPLLKKDPLTDAERNNLAEALVVQGDCLRAAKEWPQALDSYLLVTTLFDENDALTAEAAFKAGQVFEDMNNTKRAKETYQELVRDYPNSPQAKKASQRLAALEQQ
;
A
#
# COMPACT_ATOMS: atom_id res chain seq x y z
N MET A 1 9.78 -59.26 -40.99
CA MET A 1 10.59 -58.58 -39.95
C MET A 1 10.50 -57.08 -40.18
N ILE A 2 9.59 -56.40 -39.50
CA ILE A 2 9.48 -54.93 -39.49
C ILE A 2 9.88 -54.51 -38.09
N ARG A 3 10.95 -53.73 -37.97
CA ARG A 3 11.51 -53.29 -36.68
C ARG A 3 11.29 -51.78 -36.58
N ASN A 4 10.28 -51.40 -35.78
CA ASN A 4 9.98 -50.01 -35.46
C ASN A 4 11.14 -49.40 -34.68
N LEU A 5 11.67 -48.27 -35.18
CA LEU A 5 12.66 -47.45 -34.49
C LEU A 5 11.94 -46.22 -33.92
N THR A 6 11.60 -46.27 -32.63
CA THR A 6 11.06 -45.15 -31.87
C THR A 6 12.20 -44.20 -31.50
N VAL A 7 12.19 -42.98 -32.03
CA VAL A 7 13.06 -41.89 -31.60
C VAL A 7 12.38 -41.18 -30.41
N PRO A 8 13.03 -41.03 -29.25
CA PRO A 8 12.45 -40.28 -28.15
C PRO A 8 12.56 -38.77 -28.45
N VAL A 9 11.40 -38.10 -28.51
CA VAL A 9 11.32 -36.64 -28.49
C VAL A 9 11.56 -36.20 -27.04
N PHE A 10 12.73 -35.63 -26.76
CA PHE A 10 12.97 -34.92 -25.51
C PHE A 10 12.25 -33.58 -25.56
N LEU A 11 11.12 -33.49 -24.86
CA LEU A 11 10.44 -32.24 -24.58
C LEU A 11 11.29 -31.47 -23.56
N ALA A 12 12.13 -30.56 -24.04
CA ALA A 12 12.84 -29.63 -23.18
C ALA A 12 11.81 -28.66 -22.57
N LEU A 13 11.53 -28.80 -21.27
CA LEU A 13 10.86 -27.73 -20.52
C LEU A 13 11.79 -26.51 -20.53
N ALA A 14 11.47 -25.53 -21.38
CA ALA A 14 12.07 -24.21 -21.29
C ALA A 14 11.59 -23.57 -19.99
N THR A 15 12.38 -23.69 -18.93
CA THR A 15 12.28 -22.78 -17.78
C THR A 15 12.56 -21.38 -18.31
N ALA A 16 11.56 -20.50 -18.27
CA ALA A 16 11.75 -19.10 -18.62
C ALA A 16 12.92 -18.55 -17.79
N ALA A 17 14.06 -18.30 -18.43
CA ALA A 17 15.17 -17.63 -17.78
C ALA A 17 14.68 -16.22 -17.42
N ALA A 18 14.65 -15.90 -16.13
CA ALA A 18 14.32 -14.55 -15.68
C ALA A 18 15.21 -13.55 -16.43
N ALA A 19 14.63 -12.44 -16.90
CA ALA A 19 15.40 -11.44 -17.62
C ALA A 19 16.50 -10.91 -16.69
N ALA A 20 17.74 -10.84 -17.18
CA ALA A 20 18.84 -10.32 -16.39
C ALA A 20 18.65 -8.83 -16.10
N ASP A 21 19.06 -8.40 -14.91
CA ASP A 21 19.04 -7.00 -14.50
C ASP A 21 20.06 -6.21 -15.31
N VAL A 22 19.68 -5.01 -15.76
CA VAL A 22 20.55 -4.15 -16.57
C VAL A 22 20.76 -2.81 -15.86
N ILE A 23 22.02 -2.46 -15.62
CA ILE A 23 22.44 -1.17 -15.08
C ILE A 23 23.29 -0.46 -16.13
N VAL A 24 22.79 0.67 -16.63
CA VAL A 24 23.55 1.59 -17.48
C VAL A 24 24.23 2.60 -16.57
N ALA A 25 25.56 2.60 -16.57
CA ALA A 25 26.38 3.58 -15.87
C ALA A 25 27.15 4.46 -16.87
N LYS A 26 27.72 5.57 -16.41
CA LYS A 26 28.53 6.50 -17.22
C LYS A 26 29.67 5.81 -17.97
N HIS A 27 30.22 4.75 -17.39
CA HIS A 27 31.38 4.02 -17.90
C HIS A 27 31.03 2.67 -18.55
N GLY A 28 29.75 2.37 -18.77
CA GLY A 28 29.34 1.15 -19.47
C GLY A 28 27.99 0.59 -19.03
N THR A 29 27.54 -0.44 -19.75
CA THR A 29 26.31 -1.18 -19.43
C THR A 29 26.69 -2.53 -18.82
N PHE A 30 26.04 -2.86 -17.70
CA PHE A 30 26.27 -4.09 -16.96
C PHE A 30 24.99 -4.91 -16.92
N THR A 31 25.11 -6.20 -17.22
CA THR A 31 24.00 -7.15 -17.21
C THR A 31 24.31 -8.27 -16.23
N GLY A 32 23.45 -8.46 -15.23
CA GLY A 32 23.69 -9.42 -14.16
C GLY A 32 22.49 -9.58 -13.24
N GLU A 33 22.74 -9.91 -11.99
CA GLU A 33 21.72 -10.05 -10.94
C GLU A 33 21.98 -9.01 -9.85
N VAL A 34 21.04 -8.09 -9.57
CA VAL A 34 21.16 -7.14 -8.46
C VAL A 34 21.01 -7.91 -7.16
N VAL A 35 22.08 -8.03 -6.38
CA VAL A 35 22.10 -8.80 -5.13
C VAL A 35 21.57 -7.98 -3.98
N ARG A 36 21.98 -6.72 -3.88
CA ARG A 36 21.54 -5.77 -2.85
C ARG A 36 21.84 -4.34 -3.26
N VAL A 37 21.12 -3.40 -2.65
CA VAL A 37 21.39 -1.97 -2.74
C VAL A 37 22.04 -1.49 -1.45
N GLU A 38 23.20 -0.85 -1.57
CA GLU A 38 23.90 -0.22 -0.48
C GLU A 38 23.72 1.31 -0.52
N LYS A 39 24.22 2.00 0.50
CA LYS A 39 24.10 3.46 0.58
C LYS A 39 24.75 4.14 -0.63
N THR A 40 25.95 3.71 -1.01
CA THR A 40 26.78 4.33 -2.06
C THR A 40 26.65 3.68 -3.43
N GLY A 41 26.14 2.45 -3.54
CA GLY A 41 26.11 1.71 -4.79
C GLY A 41 25.12 0.56 -4.84
N VAL A 42 25.07 -0.08 -6.00
CA VAL A 42 24.28 -1.30 -6.24
C VAL A 42 25.27 -2.45 -6.46
N ILE A 43 25.08 -3.54 -5.72
CA ILE A 43 25.91 -4.74 -5.86
C ILE A 43 25.28 -5.64 -6.92
N LEU A 44 26.00 -5.81 -8.02
CA LEU A 44 25.58 -6.60 -9.17
C LEU A 44 26.46 -7.86 -9.25
N ARG A 45 25.82 -9.03 -9.30
CA ARG A 45 26.49 -10.30 -9.56
C ARG A 45 26.59 -10.52 -11.06
N LEU A 46 27.82 -10.67 -11.53
CA LEU A 46 28.22 -10.96 -12.90
C LEU A 46 28.80 -12.38 -12.96
N PRO A 47 28.97 -12.99 -14.15
CA PRO A 47 29.61 -14.30 -14.28
C PRO A 47 31.02 -14.38 -13.67
N ILE A 48 31.71 -13.24 -13.59
CA ILE A 48 33.09 -13.12 -13.08
C ILE A 48 33.16 -12.73 -11.60
N GLY A 49 32.03 -12.52 -10.92
CA GLY A 49 31.98 -12.13 -9.51
C GLY A 49 30.99 -11.00 -9.21
N GLU A 50 30.97 -10.53 -7.96
CA GLU A 50 30.18 -9.36 -7.56
C GLU A 50 30.97 -8.07 -7.81
N MET A 51 30.27 -7.05 -8.29
CA MET A 51 30.82 -5.72 -8.52
C MET A 51 29.85 -4.66 -7.99
N GLN A 52 30.40 -3.63 -7.36
CA GLN A 52 29.63 -2.47 -6.94
C GLN A 52 29.63 -1.38 -8.02
N ILE A 53 28.44 -0.98 -8.44
CA ILE A 53 28.24 0.18 -9.31
C ILE A 53 27.84 1.37 -8.44
N GLN A 54 28.62 2.45 -8.45
CA GLN A 54 28.35 3.62 -7.63
C GLN A 54 27.06 4.31 -8.09
N LYS A 55 26.19 4.69 -7.15
CA LYS A 55 24.91 5.35 -7.47
C LYS A 55 25.11 6.63 -8.27
N ALA A 56 26.18 7.38 -7.99
CA ALA A 56 26.53 8.60 -8.72
C ALA A 56 26.87 8.37 -10.20
N ASP A 57 27.16 7.13 -10.59
CA ASP A 57 27.49 6.76 -11.96
C ASP A 57 26.33 6.07 -12.68
N ILE A 58 25.27 5.68 -11.97
CA ILE A 58 24.09 5.05 -12.55
C ILE A 58 23.28 6.09 -13.34
N VAL A 59 23.05 5.78 -14.61
CA VAL A 59 22.22 6.56 -15.53
C VAL A 59 20.82 5.97 -15.61
N ARG A 60 20.71 4.64 -15.69
CA ARG A 60 19.42 3.95 -15.82
C ARG A 60 19.49 2.55 -15.24
N VAL A 61 18.44 2.14 -14.55
CA VAL A 61 18.28 0.78 -14.01
C VAL A 61 17.07 0.12 -14.64
N THR A 62 17.22 -1.14 -15.07
CA THR A 62 16.12 -1.99 -15.55
C THR A 62 16.17 -3.29 -14.78
N VAL A 63 15.17 -3.50 -13.93
CA VAL A 63 14.98 -4.71 -13.15
C VAL A 63 13.53 -5.13 -13.35
N GLU A 64 13.33 -6.38 -13.74
CA GLU A 64 11.99 -6.94 -13.92
C GLU A 64 11.26 -6.97 -12.58
N LYS A 65 9.98 -6.58 -12.57
CA LYS A 65 9.15 -6.62 -11.36
C LYS A 65 8.94 -8.09 -10.97
N PRO A 66 9.41 -8.57 -9.80
CA PRO A 66 9.21 -9.95 -9.41
C PRO A 66 7.72 -10.28 -9.27
N ALA A 67 7.32 -11.50 -9.64
CA ALA A 67 5.94 -11.98 -9.52
C ALA A 67 5.38 -11.86 -8.09
N SER A 68 6.24 -12.05 -7.09
CA SER A 68 5.90 -11.89 -5.67
C SER A 68 5.41 -10.49 -5.30
N VAL A 69 5.74 -9.46 -6.08
CA VAL A 69 5.18 -8.11 -5.87
C VAL A 69 3.69 -8.09 -6.22
N ALA A 70 3.28 -8.73 -7.32
CA ALA A 70 1.87 -8.83 -7.69
C ALA A 70 1.11 -9.72 -6.70
N GLU A 71 1.71 -10.83 -6.25
CA GLU A 71 1.14 -11.69 -5.20
C GLU A 71 0.91 -10.92 -3.89
N GLY A 72 1.90 -10.15 -3.46
CA GLY A 72 1.80 -9.34 -2.25
C GLY A 72 0.74 -8.23 -2.36
N GLN A 73 0.61 -7.61 -3.53
CA GLN A 73 -0.45 -6.63 -3.80
C GLN A 73 -1.84 -7.28 -3.78
N ALA A 74 -1.99 -8.45 -4.39
CA ALA A 74 -3.24 -9.20 -4.35
C ALA A 74 -3.61 -9.63 -2.92
N ALA A 75 -2.64 -10.08 -2.14
CA ALA A 75 -2.82 -10.44 -0.73
C ALA A 75 -3.26 -9.22 0.10
N LEU A 76 -2.71 -8.03 -0.13
CA LEU A 76 -3.17 -6.78 0.50
C LEU A 76 -4.64 -6.48 0.22
N SER A 77 -5.03 -6.52 -1.06
CA SER A 77 -6.43 -6.29 -1.47
C SER A 77 -7.38 -7.33 -0.87
N ALA A 78 -6.92 -8.56 -0.67
CA ALA A 78 -7.67 -9.63 -0.02
C ALA A 78 -7.69 -9.54 1.52
N GLY A 79 -7.02 -8.55 2.13
CA GLY A 79 -6.88 -8.42 3.58
C GLY A 79 -5.94 -9.45 4.24
N LYS A 80 -5.16 -10.18 3.44
CA LYS A 80 -4.22 -11.22 3.87
C LYS A 80 -2.84 -10.60 4.13
N TYR A 81 -2.76 -9.77 5.16
CA TYR A 81 -1.60 -8.91 5.38
C TYR A 81 -0.31 -9.69 5.70
N ALA A 82 -0.39 -10.83 6.38
CA ALA A 82 0.78 -11.67 6.65
C ALA A 82 1.36 -12.30 5.38
N GLU A 83 0.50 -12.79 4.47
CA GLU A 83 0.90 -13.30 3.15
C GLU A 83 1.54 -12.17 2.32
N ALA A 84 0.98 -10.95 2.39
CA ALA A 84 1.55 -9.80 1.71
C ALA A 84 2.96 -9.46 2.20
N VAL A 85 3.19 -9.47 3.52
CA VAL A 85 4.53 -9.27 4.10
C VAL A 85 5.50 -10.35 3.61
N ALA A 86 5.08 -11.62 3.62
CA ALA A 86 5.92 -12.73 3.18
C ALA A 86 6.37 -12.59 1.71
N ALA A 87 5.49 -12.12 0.84
CA ALA A 87 5.78 -11.93 -0.58
C ALA A 87 6.61 -10.66 -0.87
N LEU A 88 6.34 -9.55 -0.15
CA LEU A 88 6.96 -8.24 -0.42
C LEU A 88 8.30 -8.04 0.30
N LYS A 89 8.46 -8.56 1.52
CA LYS A 89 9.65 -8.29 2.33
C LYS A 89 10.97 -8.69 1.64
N PRO A 90 11.11 -9.90 1.05
CA PRO A 90 12.36 -10.28 0.38
C PRO A 90 12.71 -9.36 -0.79
N VAL A 91 11.68 -8.90 -1.51
CA VAL A 91 11.84 -7.95 -2.63
C VAL A 91 12.33 -6.60 -2.11
N VAL A 92 11.68 -6.07 -1.07
CA VAL A 92 12.06 -4.79 -0.46
C VAL A 92 13.47 -4.83 0.12
N ASP A 93 13.81 -5.89 0.86
CA ASP A 93 15.15 -6.06 1.45
C ASP A 93 16.25 -6.04 0.39
N ARG A 94 15.96 -6.60 -0.79
CA ARG A 94 16.90 -6.71 -1.91
C ARG A 94 17.03 -5.43 -2.73
N TYR A 95 15.92 -4.78 -3.05
CA TYR A 95 15.88 -3.74 -4.09
C TYR A 95 15.68 -2.32 -3.55
N ALA A 96 15.38 -2.11 -2.27
CA ALA A 96 15.12 -0.78 -1.70
C ALA A 96 16.24 0.23 -2.03
N GLY A 97 15.87 1.34 -2.69
CA GLY A 97 16.78 2.41 -3.11
C GLY A 97 17.18 2.35 -4.58
N LEU A 98 16.71 1.36 -5.34
CA LEU A 98 16.77 1.41 -6.79
C LEU A 98 15.81 2.46 -7.34
N PRO A 99 16.22 3.29 -8.32
CA PRO A 99 15.37 4.29 -8.95
C PRO A 99 14.38 3.65 -9.95
N VAL A 100 13.60 2.67 -9.49
CA VAL A 100 12.62 1.92 -10.29
C VAL A 100 11.25 2.03 -9.61
N PRO A 101 10.20 2.51 -10.30
CA PRO A 101 8.92 2.84 -9.65
C PRO A 101 8.30 1.72 -8.83
N TRP A 102 8.33 0.48 -9.33
CA TRP A 102 7.71 -0.65 -8.64
C TRP A 102 8.38 -0.99 -7.30
N VAL A 103 9.66 -0.64 -7.11
CA VAL A 103 10.39 -0.89 -5.86
C VAL A 103 9.82 0.00 -4.75
N ARG A 104 9.65 1.29 -5.03
CA ARG A 104 8.98 2.22 -4.13
C ARG A 104 7.56 1.73 -3.82
N ASP A 105 6.81 1.32 -4.83
CA ASP A 105 5.42 0.86 -4.64
C ASP A 105 5.36 -0.41 -3.79
N ALA A 106 6.32 -1.33 -3.95
CA ALA A 106 6.47 -2.51 -3.09
C ALA A 106 6.80 -2.14 -1.64
N MET A 107 7.64 -1.12 -1.43
CA MET A 107 7.94 -0.60 -0.08
C MET A 107 6.71 0.03 0.57
N LEU A 108 5.96 0.86 -0.16
CA LEU A 108 4.70 1.43 0.32
C LEU A 108 3.67 0.34 0.65
N ALA A 109 3.56 -0.68 -0.20
CA ALA A 109 2.70 -1.84 0.02
C ALA A 109 3.12 -2.62 1.27
N LEU A 110 4.41 -2.87 1.47
CA LEU A 110 4.92 -3.53 2.67
C LEU A 110 4.66 -2.71 3.93
N GLY A 111 4.88 -1.39 3.88
CA GLY A 111 4.51 -0.48 4.96
C GLY A 111 3.03 -0.57 5.31
N ASN A 112 2.14 -0.52 4.31
CA ASN A 112 0.69 -0.69 4.51
C ASN A 112 0.33 -2.05 5.13
N ALA A 113 0.99 -3.13 4.71
CA ALA A 113 0.78 -4.46 5.26
C ALA A 113 1.13 -4.50 6.76
N TYR A 114 2.29 -3.97 7.15
CA TYR A 114 2.67 -3.84 8.56
C TYR A 114 1.69 -2.95 9.34
N THR A 115 1.25 -1.83 8.77
CA THR A 115 0.26 -0.95 9.38
C THR A 115 -1.05 -1.69 9.66
N LYS A 116 -1.56 -2.48 8.71
CA LYS A 116 -2.80 -3.25 8.89
C LYS A 116 -2.63 -4.45 9.84
N LEU A 117 -1.41 -4.94 10.02
CA LEU A 117 -1.04 -5.92 11.08
C LEU A 117 -0.82 -5.28 12.45
N GLN A 118 -0.95 -3.96 12.57
CA GLN A 118 -0.60 -3.19 13.78
C GLN A 118 0.87 -3.32 14.21
N ASP A 119 1.75 -3.72 13.30
CA ASP A 119 3.19 -3.70 13.53
C ASP A 119 3.74 -2.31 13.23
N THR A 120 3.52 -1.41 14.17
CA THR A 120 3.78 0.02 13.97
C THR A 120 5.26 0.33 13.80
N ASP A 121 6.14 -0.42 14.46
CA ASP A 121 7.59 -0.21 14.40
C ASP A 121 8.13 -0.54 13.01
N ARG A 122 7.78 -1.71 12.45
CA ARG A 122 8.21 -2.07 11.10
C ARG A 122 7.53 -1.22 10.03
N ALA A 123 6.26 -0.86 10.22
CA ALA A 123 5.56 0.04 9.31
C ALA A 123 6.26 1.40 9.22
N GLN A 124 6.54 2.01 10.38
CA GLN A 124 7.23 3.30 10.45
C GLN A 124 8.61 3.23 9.80
N ALA A 125 9.43 2.23 10.16
CA ALA A 125 10.78 2.09 9.62
C ALA A 125 10.80 1.95 8.08
N VAL A 126 9.87 1.19 7.50
CA VAL A 126 9.77 1.04 6.04
C VAL A 126 9.34 2.35 5.38
N LEU A 127 8.34 3.05 5.92
CA LEU A 127 7.80 4.29 5.35
C LEU A 127 8.78 5.47 5.49
N GLU A 128 9.50 5.58 6.60
CA GLU A 128 10.60 6.55 6.76
C GLU A 128 11.69 6.31 5.73
N LYS A 129 12.05 5.03 5.50
CA LYS A 129 13.01 4.66 4.45
C LYS A 129 12.49 4.98 3.04
N VAL A 130 11.18 4.93 2.79
CA VAL A 130 10.61 5.43 1.53
C VAL A 130 10.83 6.94 1.40
N ALA A 131 10.57 7.71 2.45
CA ALA A 131 10.78 9.16 2.44
C ALA A 131 12.25 9.54 2.26
N GLU A 132 13.19 8.78 2.84
CA GLU A 132 14.63 8.96 2.67
C GLU A 132 15.10 8.61 1.26
N LEU A 133 14.69 7.46 0.73
CA LEU A 133 15.22 6.92 -0.52
C LEU A 133 14.53 7.48 -1.77
N TYR A 134 13.30 7.99 -1.64
CA TYR A 134 12.50 8.50 -2.75
C TYR A 134 11.87 9.86 -2.42
N PRO A 135 12.68 10.89 -2.12
CA PRO A 135 12.16 12.20 -1.71
C PRO A 135 11.26 12.83 -2.79
N ASP A 136 11.57 12.61 -4.06
CA ASP A 136 10.76 13.13 -5.17
C ASP A 136 9.36 12.50 -5.24
N ALA A 137 9.19 11.29 -4.69
CA ALA A 137 7.88 10.64 -4.58
C ALA A 137 7.06 11.14 -3.38
N VAL A 138 7.68 11.87 -2.45
CA VAL A 138 7.03 12.53 -1.30
C VAL A 138 6.33 13.82 -1.75
N THR A 139 6.57 14.30 -2.97
CA THR A 139 5.98 15.55 -3.50
C THR A 139 4.45 15.61 -3.47
N GLY A 140 3.75 14.47 -3.31
CA GLY A 140 2.31 14.39 -3.14
C GLY A 140 1.83 14.02 -1.72
N GLY A 141 2.68 14.10 -0.69
CA GLY A 141 2.38 13.85 0.75
C GLY A 141 1.81 12.46 1.11
N ALA A 142 1.72 11.54 0.15
CA ALA A 142 1.13 10.20 0.33
C ALA A 142 1.85 9.38 1.42
N THR A 143 3.18 9.45 1.48
CA THR A 143 3.97 8.77 2.52
C THR A 143 3.74 9.38 3.90
N GLU A 144 3.56 10.70 3.98
CA GLU A 144 3.28 11.40 5.25
C GLU A 144 1.92 10.98 5.81
N ILE A 145 0.91 10.83 4.96
CA ILE A 145 -0.41 10.31 5.37
C ILE A 145 -0.33 8.85 5.85
N LYS A 146 0.51 8.03 5.22
CA LYS A 146 0.75 6.65 5.68
C LYS A 146 1.47 6.62 7.03
N LEU A 147 2.41 7.52 7.27
CA LEU A 147 3.03 7.69 8.59
C LEU A 147 2.02 8.20 9.61
N ALA A 148 1.13 9.13 9.24
CA ALA A 148 0.04 9.59 10.11
C ALA A 148 -0.91 8.44 10.47
N ARG A 149 -1.21 7.53 9.54
CA ARG A 149 -1.95 6.30 9.81
C ARG A 149 -1.23 5.41 10.83
N VAL A 150 0.10 5.26 10.71
CA VAL A 150 0.90 4.53 11.71
C VAL A 150 0.82 5.23 13.07
N ALA A 151 0.92 6.55 13.10
CA ALA A 151 0.79 7.35 14.33
C ALA A 151 -0.60 7.17 15.00
N VAL A 152 -1.69 7.04 14.21
CA VAL A 152 -3.01 6.66 14.74
C VAL A 152 -2.96 5.31 15.45
N ASN A 153 -2.33 4.29 14.85
CA ASN A 153 -2.21 2.97 15.47
C ASN A 153 -1.33 2.98 16.73
N GLN A 154 -0.40 3.94 16.84
CA GLN A 154 0.41 4.18 18.03
C GLN A 154 -0.33 5.02 19.11
N GLY A 155 -1.56 5.44 18.85
CA GLY A 155 -2.34 6.31 19.76
C GLY A 155 -1.94 7.78 19.73
N LYS A 156 -1.03 8.18 18.82
CA LYS A 156 -0.56 9.57 18.65
C LYS A 156 -1.54 10.39 17.80
N HIS A 157 -2.81 10.44 18.22
CA HIS A 157 -3.90 11.02 17.43
C HIS A 157 -3.73 12.52 17.17
N ALA A 158 -3.18 13.28 18.12
CA ALA A 158 -2.97 14.73 17.93
C ALA A 158 -1.94 15.03 16.83
N GLU A 159 -0.83 14.29 16.81
CA GLU A 159 0.20 14.39 15.77
C GLU A 159 -0.36 13.99 14.40
N ALA A 160 -1.03 12.83 14.34
CA ALA A 160 -1.64 12.33 13.11
C ALA A 160 -2.70 13.31 12.55
N LEU A 161 -3.51 13.92 13.41
CA LEU A 161 -4.53 14.90 13.03
C LEU A 161 -3.91 16.17 12.44
N ALA A 162 -2.83 16.68 13.04
CA ALA A 162 -2.12 17.84 12.52
C ALA A 162 -1.55 17.59 11.12
N THR A 163 -0.93 16.42 10.92
CA THR A 163 -0.41 16.00 9.62
C THR A 163 -1.52 15.84 8.59
N ALA A 164 -2.63 15.19 8.95
CA ALA A 164 -3.77 15.01 8.05
C ALA A 164 -4.39 16.35 7.62
N ARG A 165 -4.62 17.28 8.56
CA ARG A 165 -5.19 18.61 8.25
C ARG A 165 -4.31 19.41 7.30
N LYS A 166 -3.01 19.47 7.56
CA LYS A 166 -2.04 20.15 6.70
C LYS A 166 -2.06 19.62 5.27
N PHE A 167 -2.30 18.32 5.10
CA PHE A 167 -2.41 17.67 3.80
C PHE A 167 -3.76 17.92 3.10
N ILE A 168 -4.86 17.84 3.86
CA ILE A 168 -6.23 17.98 3.35
C ILE A 168 -6.52 19.40 2.86
N GLU A 169 -6.14 20.41 3.63
CA GLU A 169 -6.51 21.81 3.39
C GLU A 169 -6.19 22.36 1.99
N PRO A 170 -4.98 22.17 1.43
CA PRO A 170 -4.68 22.65 0.08
C PRO A 170 -5.42 21.84 -1.00
N LEU A 171 -5.65 20.54 -0.80
CA LEU A 171 -6.29 19.68 -1.79
C LEU A 171 -7.81 19.93 -1.88
N LEU A 172 -8.48 20.27 -0.77
CA LEU A 172 -9.90 20.66 -0.81
C LEU A 172 -10.17 21.95 -1.60
N LYS A 173 -9.14 22.79 -1.80
CA LYS A 173 -9.24 24.04 -2.57
C LYS A 173 -8.81 23.87 -4.03
N LYS A 174 -8.26 22.72 -4.39
CA LYS A 174 -7.73 22.44 -5.72
C LYS A 174 -8.81 21.76 -6.56
N ASP A 175 -9.08 22.32 -7.73
CA ASP A 175 -9.98 21.77 -8.74
C ASP A 175 -9.39 22.05 -10.14
N PRO A 176 -9.10 21.02 -10.96
CA PRO A 176 -9.32 19.59 -10.72
C PRO A 176 -8.22 18.94 -9.87
N LEU A 177 -8.61 17.90 -9.12
CA LEU A 177 -7.69 16.94 -8.50
C LEU A 177 -7.33 15.83 -9.48
N THR A 178 -6.08 15.37 -9.44
CA THR A 178 -5.70 14.12 -10.12
C THR A 178 -6.24 12.90 -9.37
N ASP A 179 -6.38 11.76 -10.04
CA ASP A 179 -6.83 10.50 -9.41
C ASP A 179 -5.96 10.10 -8.21
N ALA A 180 -4.65 10.33 -8.30
CA ALA A 180 -3.73 10.09 -7.19
C ALA A 180 -4.01 11.00 -6.00
N GLU A 181 -4.29 12.29 -6.24
CA GLU A 181 -4.63 13.24 -5.18
C GLU A 181 -6.00 12.93 -4.56
N ARG A 182 -6.99 12.54 -5.36
CA ARG A 182 -8.31 12.08 -4.87
C ARG A 182 -8.14 10.90 -3.90
N ASN A 183 -7.35 9.90 -4.29
CA ASN A 183 -7.07 8.73 -3.44
C ASN A 183 -6.33 9.10 -2.15
N ASN A 184 -5.29 9.93 -2.24
CA ASN A 184 -4.53 10.35 -1.06
C ASN A 184 -5.37 11.22 -0.12
N LEU A 185 -6.23 12.08 -0.67
CA LEU A 185 -7.15 12.92 0.10
C LEU A 185 -8.18 12.08 0.83
N ALA A 186 -8.76 11.07 0.18
CA ALA A 186 -9.65 10.10 0.82
C ALA A 186 -8.95 9.37 1.98
N GLU A 187 -7.72 8.88 1.77
CA GLU A 187 -6.95 8.21 2.83
C GLU A 187 -6.69 9.16 4.02
N ALA A 188 -6.35 10.42 3.75
CA ALA A 188 -6.12 11.45 4.76
C ALA A 188 -7.39 11.80 5.55
N LEU A 189 -8.55 11.90 4.88
CA LEU A 189 -9.84 12.14 5.53
C LEU A 189 -10.22 10.99 6.46
N VAL A 190 -9.95 9.73 6.09
CA VAL A 190 -10.13 8.59 7.00
C VAL A 190 -9.18 8.70 8.20
N VAL A 191 -7.91 9.11 8.01
CA VAL A 191 -6.97 9.35 9.14
C VAL A 191 -7.51 10.43 10.07
N GLN A 192 -7.96 11.56 9.51
CA GLN A 192 -8.55 12.66 10.27
C GLN A 192 -9.78 12.18 11.06
N GLY A 193 -10.71 11.46 10.41
CA GLY A 193 -11.89 10.91 11.07
C GLY A 193 -11.54 9.97 12.22
N ASP A 194 -10.50 9.14 12.08
CA ASP A 194 -10.06 8.22 13.14
C ASP A 194 -9.53 8.99 14.36
N CYS A 195 -8.77 10.06 14.12
CA CYS A 195 -8.26 10.91 15.19
C CYS A 195 -9.39 11.65 15.91
N LEU A 196 -10.33 12.22 15.16
CA LEU A 196 -11.48 12.95 15.71
C LEU A 196 -12.41 12.03 16.49
N ARG A 197 -12.64 10.82 15.98
CA ARG A 197 -13.38 9.79 16.70
C ARG A 197 -12.68 9.42 18.01
N ALA A 198 -11.37 9.21 18.00
CA ALA A 198 -10.62 8.95 19.23
C ALA A 198 -10.72 10.11 20.25
N ALA A 199 -10.80 11.36 19.75
CA ALA A 199 -11.03 12.56 20.55
C ALA A 199 -12.50 12.77 20.98
N LYS A 200 -13.43 11.89 20.57
CA LYS A 200 -14.88 12.01 20.78
C LYS A 200 -15.53 13.22 20.11
N GLU A 201 -14.86 13.78 19.10
CA GLU A 201 -15.37 14.84 18.22
C GLU A 201 -16.27 14.22 17.13
N TRP A 202 -17.38 13.60 17.55
CA TRP A 202 -18.23 12.78 16.68
C TRP A 202 -18.74 13.48 15.43
N PRO A 203 -19.23 14.74 15.48
CA PRO A 203 -19.71 15.42 14.29
C PRO A 203 -18.61 15.59 13.24
N GLN A 204 -17.42 16.04 13.66
CA GLN A 204 -16.30 16.27 12.74
C GLN A 204 -15.70 14.94 12.24
N ALA A 205 -15.75 13.88 13.04
CA ALA A 205 -15.39 12.54 12.61
C ALA A 205 -16.33 12.04 11.50
N LEU A 206 -17.64 12.21 11.69
CA LEU A 206 -18.65 11.90 10.67
C LEU A 206 -18.44 12.72 9.40
N ASP A 207 -18.25 14.03 9.50
CA ASP A 207 -18.00 14.89 8.34
C ASP A 207 -16.81 14.36 7.52
N SER A 208 -15.73 13.97 8.19
CA SER A 208 -14.54 13.43 7.53
C SER A 208 -14.82 12.12 6.79
N TYR A 209 -15.55 11.18 7.40
CA TYR A 209 -15.89 9.91 6.75
C TYR A 209 -16.94 10.06 5.65
N LEU A 210 -17.97 10.86 5.86
CA LEU A 210 -19.03 11.08 4.89
C LEU A 210 -18.49 11.79 3.65
N LEU A 211 -17.56 12.74 3.82
CA LEU A 211 -16.89 13.38 2.70
C LEU A 211 -16.19 12.36 1.79
N VAL A 212 -15.61 11.30 2.36
CA VAL A 212 -15.04 10.20 1.58
C VAL A 212 -16.11 9.51 0.75
N THR A 213 -17.22 9.14 1.38
CA THR A 213 -18.31 8.43 0.71
C THR A 213 -19.05 9.27 -0.34
N THR A 214 -19.01 10.60 -0.24
CA THR A 214 -19.70 11.50 -1.17
C THR A 214 -18.83 11.98 -2.33
N LEU A 215 -17.53 12.22 -2.10
CA LEU A 215 -16.66 12.83 -3.10
C LEU A 215 -15.68 11.87 -3.79
N PHE A 216 -15.41 10.70 -3.20
CA PHE A 216 -14.35 9.78 -3.64
C PHE A 216 -14.84 8.33 -3.79
N ASP A 217 -16.08 8.18 -4.26
CA ASP A 217 -16.76 6.91 -4.51
C ASP A 217 -16.05 5.98 -5.51
N GLU A 218 -15.14 6.51 -6.33
CA GLU A 218 -14.30 5.75 -7.27
C GLU A 218 -13.34 4.75 -6.59
N ASN A 219 -13.07 4.89 -5.28
CA ASN A 219 -12.26 3.95 -4.51
C ASN A 219 -13.12 3.13 -3.55
N ASP A 220 -13.71 2.05 -4.05
CA ASP A 220 -14.58 1.13 -3.29
C ASP A 220 -13.99 0.71 -1.93
N ALA A 221 -12.68 0.45 -1.87
CA ALA A 221 -12.04 -0.02 -0.65
C ALA A 221 -12.00 1.06 0.45
N LEU A 222 -11.62 2.29 0.09
CA LEU A 222 -11.62 3.42 1.02
C LEU A 222 -13.04 3.87 1.37
N THR A 223 -13.95 3.89 0.39
CA THR A 223 -15.35 4.25 0.60
C THR A 223 -16.04 3.26 1.54
N ALA A 224 -15.83 1.97 1.36
CA ALA A 224 -16.33 0.94 2.28
C ALA A 224 -15.72 1.07 3.68
N GLU A 225 -14.42 1.41 3.80
CA GLU A 225 -13.75 1.71 5.07
C GLU A 225 -14.37 2.92 5.79
N ALA A 226 -14.59 4.02 5.07
CA ALA A 226 -15.19 5.23 5.61
C ALA A 226 -16.65 5.03 6.03
N ALA A 227 -17.47 4.37 5.19
CA ALA A 227 -18.86 4.06 5.51
C ALA A 227 -18.99 3.19 6.77
N PHE A 228 -18.14 2.17 6.90
CA PHE A 228 -18.12 1.35 8.12
C PHE A 228 -17.77 2.19 9.35
N LYS A 229 -16.74 3.04 9.26
CA LYS A 229 -16.33 3.90 10.37
C LYS A 229 -17.40 4.94 10.72
N ALA A 230 -18.11 5.50 9.73
CA ALA A 230 -19.24 6.40 9.96
C ALA A 230 -20.38 5.69 10.74
N GLY A 231 -20.72 4.46 10.34
CA GLY A 231 -21.67 3.63 11.09
C GLY A 231 -21.24 3.43 12.55
N GLN A 232 -19.96 3.17 12.79
CA GLN A 232 -19.43 3.02 14.15
C GLN A 232 -19.50 4.33 14.96
N VAL A 233 -19.29 5.50 14.33
CA VAL A 233 -19.47 6.78 15.02
C VAL A 233 -20.94 7.00 15.39
N PHE A 234 -21.89 6.63 14.52
CA PHE A 234 -23.31 6.68 14.88
C PHE A 234 -23.65 5.78 16.07
N GLU A 235 -23.02 4.60 16.18
CA GLU A 235 -23.13 3.76 17.38
C GLU A 235 -22.55 4.46 18.63
N ASP A 236 -21.36 5.08 18.52
CA ASP A 236 -20.73 5.82 19.62
C ASP A 236 -21.61 7.00 20.10
N MET A 237 -22.46 7.54 19.22
CA MET A 237 -23.45 8.58 19.51
C MET A 237 -24.80 8.02 20.03
N ASN A 238 -24.94 6.72 20.22
CA ASN A 238 -26.20 6.01 20.51
C ASN A 238 -27.30 6.25 19.46
N ASN A 239 -26.92 6.60 18.22
CA ASN A 239 -27.85 6.74 17.12
C ASN A 239 -27.98 5.42 16.35
N THR A 240 -28.57 4.41 17.02
CA THR A 240 -28.71 3.06 16.48
C THR A 240 -29.45 3.03 15.15
N LYS A 241 -30.43 3.92 14.94
CA LYS A 241 -31.16 4.02 13.67
C LYS A 241 -30.21 4.36 12.53
N ARG A 242 -29.44 5.45 12.66
CA ARG A 242 -28.47 5.86 11.62
C ARG A 242 -27.37 4.83 11.43
N ALA A 243 -26.87 4.23 12.52
CA ALA A 243 -25.87 3.17 12.42
C ALA A 243 -26.37 1.99 11.57
N LYS A 244 -27.61 1.52 11.80
CA LYS A 244 -28.21 0.44 11.01
C LYS A 244 -28.38 0.84 9.54
N GLU A 245 -28.89 2.04 9.26
CA GLU A 245 -29.03 2.56 7.88
C GLU A 245 -27.68 2.54 7.15
N THR A 246 -26.64 3.12 7.75
CA THR A 246 -25.29 3.18 7.14
C THR A 246 -24.68 1.80 6.92
N TYR A 247 -24.85 0.87 7.87
CA TYR A 247 -24.35 -0.50 7.67
C TYR A 247 -25.12 -1.27 6.60
N GLN A 248 -26.43 -1.07 6.47
CA GLN A 248 -27.24 -1.70 5.43
C GLN A 248 -26.83 -1.20 4.04
N GLU A 249 -26.62 0.11 3.88
CA GLU A 249 -26.10 0.71 2.66
C GLU A 249 -24.73 0.14 2.29
N LEU A 250 -23.80 0.08 3.25
CA LEU A 250 -22.48 -0.52 3.04
C LEU A 250 -22.55 -1.98 2.56
N VAL A 251 -23.42 -2.80 3.18
CA VAL A 251 -23.58 -4.21 2.78
C VAL A 251 -24.19 -4.34 1.39
N ARG A 252 -25.12 -3.44 1.03
CA ARG A 252 -25.77 -3.42 -0.28
C ARG A 252 -24.80 -2.97 -1.38
N ASP A 253 -24.06 -1.90 -1.13
CA ASP A 253 -23.28 -1.21 -2.17
C ASP A 253 -21.88 -1.82 -2.32
N TYR A 254 -21.30 -2.38 -1.26
CA TYR A 254 -19.96 -2.99 -1.27
C TYR A 254 -19.94 -4.42 -0.71
N PRO A 255 -20.78 -5.35 -1.20
CA PRO A 255 -21.02 -6.66 -0.58
C PRO A 255 -19.77 -7.54 -0.46
N ASN A 256 -18.78 -7.34 -1.33
CA ASN A 256 -17.54 -8.12 -1.34
C ASN A 256 -16.44 -7.52 -0.44
N SER A 257 -16.65 -6.33 0.12
CA SER A 257 -15.66 -5.67 0.96
C SER A 257 -15.49 -6.38 2.31
N PRO A 258 -14.28 -6.40 2.90
CA PRO A 258 -14.09 -6.86 4.27
C PRO A 258 -14.97 -6.10 5.28
N GLN A 259 -15.28 -4.84 4.99
CA GLN A 259 -16.09 -3.95 5.80
C GLN A 259 -17.57 -4.32 5.78
N ALA A 260 -18.12 -4.71 4.63
CA ALA A 260 -19.49 -5.23 4.56
C ALA A 260 -19.67 -6.45 5.45
N LYS A 261 -18.71 -7.38 5.48
CA LYS A 261 -18.75 -8.54 6.39
C LYS A 261 -18.81 -8.11 7.87
N LYS A 262 -18.00 -7.12 8.26
CA LYS A 262 -18.02 -6.55 9.63
C LYS A 262 -19.32 -5.82 9.91
N ALA A 263 -19.85 -5.09 8.94
CA ALA A 263 -21.12 -4.36 9.04
C ALA A 263 -22.31 -5.32 9.23
N SER A 264 -22.38 -6.43 8.48
CA SER A 264 -23.40 -7.46 8.68
C SER A 264 -23.37 -8.06 10.09
N GLN A 265 -22.17 -8.30 10.64
CA GLN A 265 -22.01 -8.78 12.01
C GLN A 265 -22.49 -7.75 13.04
N ARG A 266 -22.18 -6.46 12.84
CA ARG A 266 -22.68 -5.37 13.70
C ARG A 266 -24.19 -5.22 13.61
N LEU A 267 -24.78 -5.29 12.42
CA LEU A 267 -26.22 -5.25 12.21
C LEU A 267 -26.95 -6.33 13.02
N ALA A 268 -26.49 -7.59 12.89
CA ALA A 268 -27.06 -8.70 13.64
C ALA A 268 -26.98 -8.49 15.16
N ALA A 269 -25.88 -7.91 15.65
CA ALA A 269 -25.72 -7.59 17.07
C ALA A 269 -26.66 -6.47 17.54
N LEU A 270 -26.91 -5.45 16.70
CA LEU A 270 -27.80 -4.33 17.00
C LEU A 270 -29.29 -4.69 16.90
N GLU A 271 -29.66 -5.81 16.27
CA GLU A 271 -31.04 -6.32 16.23
C GLU A 271 -31.42 -7.11 17.49
N GLN A 272 -30.42 -7.56 18.27
CA GLN A 272 -30.61 -8.32 19.49
C GLN A 272 -30.69 -7.45 20.76
N GLN A 273 -30.50 -6.14 20.63
CA GLN A 273 -30.59 -5.14 21.69
C GLN A 273 -31.94 -4.43 21.64
#